data_AF-A0A2T6D3J1-F1
#
_entry.id   AF-A0A2T6D3J1-F1
#
_cell.length_a   1.000
_cell.length_b   1.000
_cell.length_c   1.000
_cell.angle_alpha   90.00
_cell.angle_beta   90.00
_cell.angle_gamma   90.00
#
_symmetry.space_group_name_H-M   'P 1'
#
loop_
_entity.id
_entity.type
_entity.pdbx_description
1 polymer ?
#
loop_
_entity_poly.entity_id
_entity_poly.type
_entity_poly.pdbx_seq_one_letter_code
_entity_poly.pdbx_strand_id
1 'polypeptide(L)'
;MTPAKLPFTRDQAMSGGLKNLSLTTDWGQLDCLGEVKGVGDYKACLGSSEILEIDGQSMHVLSIDVLIQAKRAMGRPRDLHAVLELEAIRDQQRKSNS
;
A
#
# COMPACT_ATOMS: atom_id res chain seq x y z
N MET A 1 -21.47 -4.95 -10.00
CA MET A 1 -21.44 -4.00 -11.13
C MET A 1 -19.97 -3.67 -11.37
N THR A 2 -19.41 -4.01 -12.53
CA THR A 2 -18.02 -3.68 -12.86
C THR A 2 -17.97 -2.18 -13.20
N PRO A 3 -17.11 -1.36 -12.56
CA PRO A 3 -16.97 0.04 -12.92
C PRO A 3 -16.67 0.19 -14.40
N ALA A 4 -17.27 1.17 -15.06
CA ALA A 4 -16.96 1.46 -16.46
C ALA A 4 -15.45 1.73 -16.60
N LYS A 5 -14.77 1.00 -17.49
CA LYS A 5 -13.38 1.26 -17.85
C LYS A 5 -13.35 2.57 -18.61
N LEU A 6 -13.04 3.66 -17.91
CA LEU A 6 -12.86 4.98 -18.51
C LEU A 6 -11.37 5.17 -18.86
N PRO A 7 -11.05 5.78 -20.00
CA PRO A 7 -9.68 6.16 -20.30
C PRO A 7 -9.18 7.13 -19.21
N PHE A 8 -8.00 6.86 -18.66
CA PHE A 8 -7.38 7.74 -17.70
C PHE A 8 -6.99 9.07 -18.36
N THR A 9 -7.46 10.19 -17.82
CA THR A 9 -6.94 11.51 -18.18
C THR A 9 -6.36 12.19 -16.93
N ARG A 10 -5.25 12.92 -17.12
CA ARG A 10 -4.58 13.65 -16.05
C ARG A 10 -5.54 14.64 -15.39
N ASP A 11 -6.39 15.31 -16.16
CA ASP A 11 -7.34 16.30 -15.64
C ASP A 11 -8.38 15.66 -14.71
N GLN A 12 -8.87 14.46 -15.04
CA GLN A 12 -9.76 13.71 -14.15
C GLN A 12 -9.04 13.30 -12.86
N ALA A 13 -7.79 12.85 -12.96
CA ALA A 13 -6.98 12.49 -11.80
C ALA A 13 -6.75 13.68 -10.86
N MET A 14 -6.47 14.85 -11.44
CA MET A 14 -6.17 16.08 -10.70
C MET A 14 -7.42 16.84 -10.22
N SER A 15 -8.62 16.46 -10.67
CA SER A 15 -9.89 17.10 -10.27
C SER A 15 -10.22 16.95 -8.78
N GLY A 16 -9.50 16.09 -8.05
CA GLY A 16 -9.69 15.85 -6.62
C GLY A 16 -10.94 15.04 -6.25
N GLY A 17 -11.75 14.64 -7.23
CA GLY A 17 -12.98 13.86 -7.01
C GLY A 17 -12.77 12.36 -6.83
N LEU A 18 -11.57 11.85 -7.13
CA LEU A 18 -11.27 10.41 -7.10
C LEU A 18 -10.69 10.01 -5.75
N LYS A 19 -11.39 9.11 -5.04
CA LYS A 19 -10.89 8.54 -3.78
C LYS A 19 -9.89 7.41 -3.99
N ASN A 20 -10.14 6.56 -5.00
CA ASN A 20 -9.28 5.44 -5.36
C ASN A 20 -9.27 5.31 -6.88
N LEU A 21 -8.17 4.82 -7.44
CA LEU A 21 -7.97 4.64 -8.86
C LEU A 21 -7.26 3.31 -9.11
N SER A 22 -7.82 2.47 -9.97
CA SER A 22 -7.17 1.25 -10.43
C SER A 22 -6.78 1.40 -11.89
N LEU A 23 -5.47 1.46 -12.14
CA LEU A 23 -4.88 1.62 -13.46
C LEU A 23 -4.41 0.30 -14.01
N THR A 24 -4.63 0.09 -15.31
CA THR A 24 -3.93 -0.95 -16.07
C THR A 24 -2.76 -0.28 -16.78
N THR A 25 -1.57 -0.79 -16.55
CA THR A 25 -0.31 -0.30 -17.16
C THR A 25 0.36 -1.45 -17.91
N ASP A 26 1.38 -1.14 -18.71
CA ASP A 26 2.19 -2.16 -19.38
C ASP A 26 2.92 -3.09 -18.38
N TRP A 27 3.04 -2.65 -17.12
CA TRP A 27 3.67 -3.37 -16.01
C TRP A 27 2.66 -4.11 -15.11
N GLY A 28 1.37 -4.10 -15.49
CA GLY A 28 0.29 -4.72 -14.72
C GLY A 28 -0.62 -3.70 -14.03
N GLN A 29 -1.32 -4.17 -12.99
CA GLN A 29 -2.30 -3.36 -12.26
C GLN A 29 -1.59 -2.46 -11.23
N LEU A 30 -1.93 -1.18 -11.25
CA LEU A 30 -1.49 -0.19 -10.27
C LEU A 30 -2.72 0.38 -9.55
N ASP A 31 -2.81 0.18 -8.24
CA ASP A 31 -3.87 0.73 -7.41
C ASP A 31 -3.36 1.95 -6.64
N CYS A 32 -3.96 3.12 -6.89
CA CYS A 32 -3.74 4.35 -6.13
C CYS A 32 -4.88 4.53 -5.13
N LEU A 33 -4.55 4.56 -3.85
CA LEU A 33 -5.53 4.67 -2.77
C LEU A 33 -5.44 6.05 -2.12
N GLY A 34 -6.57 6.70 -1.89
CA GLY A 34 -6.62 7.96 -1.14
C GLY A 34 -6.48 7.76 0.37
N GLU A 35 -6.81 6.55 0.85
CA GLU A 35 -6.67 6.15 2.25
C GLU A 35 -6.36 4.66 2.35
N VAL A 36 -5.46 4.30 3.27
CA VAL A 36 -5.17 2.92 3.63
C VAL A 36 -5.91 2.57 4.91
N LYS A 37 -6.86 1.62 4.82
CA LYS A 37 -7.65 1.19 5.97
C LYS A 37 -6.75 0.74 7.11
N GLY A 38 -6.96 1.32 8.30
CA GLY A 38 -6.17 1.03 9.48
C GLY A 38 -4.91 1.90 9.62
N VAL A 39 -4.57 2.74 8.64
CA VAL A 39 -3.42 3.67 8.70
C VAL A 39 -3.89 5.11 8.55
N GLY A 40 -4.61 5.41 7.47
CA GLY A 40 -5.13 6.75 7.17
C GLY A 40 -4.71 7.26 5.79
N ASP A 41 -4.68 8.59 5.65
CA ASP A 41 -4.38 9.28 4.39
C ASP A 41 -2.89 9.20 3.99
N TYR A 42 -2.55 9.84 2.88
CA TYR A 42 -1.17 9.88 2.38
C TYR A 42 -0.16 10.41 3.41
N LYS A 43 -0.52 11.44 4.20
CA LYS A 43 0.40 12.02 5.19
C LYS A 43 0.64 11.05 6.34
N ALA A 44 -0.41 10.37 6.81
CA ALA A 44 -0.29 9.34 7.83
C ALA A 44 0.58 8.16 7.35
N CYS A 45 0.37 7.72 6.10
CA CYS A 45 1.18 6.68 5.49
C CYS A 45 2.64 7.10 5.35
N LEU A 46 2.90 8.32 4.84
CA LEU A 46 4.26 8.84 4.66
C LEU A 46 4.99 8.98 6.00
N GLY A 47 4.34 9.49 7.04
CA GLY A 47 4.92 9.59 8.38
C GLY A 47 5.24 8.25 9.05
N SER A 48 4.68 7.16 8.52
CA SER A 48 4.83 5.80 9.04
C SER A 48 5.60 4.88 8.08
N SER A 49 6.30 5.48 7.12
CA SER A 49 7.06 4.81 6.06
C SER A 49 8.56 4.84 6.31
N GLU A 50 9.26 3.90 5.69
CA GLU A 50 10.71 3.85 5.57
C GLU A 50 11.12 3.92 4.09
N ILE A 51 12.35 4.34 3.83
CA ILE A 51 12.88 4.44 2.46
C ILE A 51 13.59 3.13 2.12
N LEU A 52 13.22 2.53 0.98
CA LEU A 52 13.93 1.43 0.34
C LEU A 52 14.48 1.86 -1.01
N GLU A 53 15.65 1.35 -1.37
CA GLU A 53 16.19 1.47 -2.71
C GLU A 53 15.70 0.29 -3.55
N ILE A 54 14.87 0.58 -4.56
CA ILE A 54 14.31 -0.42 -5.48
C ILE A 54 14.68 0.01 -6.90
N ASP A 55 15.41 -0.84 -7.61
CA ASP A 55 15.89 -0.57 -8.98
C ASP A 55 16.61 0.79 -9.13
N GLY A 56 17.38 1.18 -8.12
CA GLY A 56 18.12 2.45 -8.08
C GLY A 56 17.26 3.68 -7.82
N GLN A 57 16.02 3.49 -7.35
CA GLN A 57 15.13 4.57 -6.92
C GLN A 57 14.78 4.45 -5.45
N SER A 58 14.88 5.57 -4.74
CA SER A 58 14.39 5.70 -3.36
C SER A 58 12.86 5.72 -3.35
N MET A 59 12.25 4.74 -2.70
CA MET A 59 10.80 4.60 -2.58
C MET A 59 10.38 4.54 -1.11
N HIS A 60 9.30 5.24 -0.77
CA HIS A 60 8.66 5.11 0.55
C HIS A 60 7.80 3.86 0.59
N VAL A 61 8.05 2.99 1.57
CA VAL A 61 7.23 1.82 1.87
C VAL A 61 6.74 1.89 3.30
N LEU A 62 5.53 1.39 3.58
CA LEU A 62 5.06 1.31 4.97
C LEU A 62 6.02 0.44 5.77
N SER A 63 6.37 0.87 6.99
CA SER A 63 7.14 0.02 7.90
C SER A 63 6.39 -1.28 8.18
N ILE A 64 7.13 -2.34 8.50
CA ILE A 64 6.55 -3.68 8.67
C ILE A 64 5.43 -3.72 9.72
N ASP A 65 5.55 -2.99 10.82
CA ASP A 65 4.52 -2.92 11.87
C ASP A 65 3.23 -2.25 11.36
N VAL A 66 3.35 -1.19 10.54
CA VAL A 66 2.22 -0.46 9.97
C VAL A 66 1.56 -1.25 8.85
N LEU A 67 2.35 -2.00 8.07
CA LEU A 67 1.84 -2.92 7.06
C LEU A 67 1.02 -4.05 7.70
N ILE A 68 1.49 -4.63 8.81
CA ILE A 68 0.73 -5.62 9.60
C ILE A 68 -0.60 -5.03 10.07
N GLN A 69 -0.59 -3.80 10.62
CA GLN A 69 -1.80 -3.10 11.04
C GLN A 69 -2.81 -2.93 9.88
N ALA A 70 -2.35 -2.48 8.72
CA ALA A 70 -3.19 -2.33 7.53
C ALA A 70 -3.82 -3.66 7.10
N LYS A 71 -3.03 -4.73 7.07
CA LYS A 71 -3.50 -6.08 6.68
C LYS A 71 -4.51 -6.66 7.67
N ARG A 72 -4.29 -6.51 8.97
CA ARG A 72 -5.28 -6.90 10.00
C ARG A 72 -6.59 -6.12 9.84
N ALA A 73 -6.51 -4.81 9.61
CA ALA A 73 -7.70 -3.98 9.40
C ALA A 73 -8.48 -4.37 8.13
N MET A 74 -7.79 -4.88 7.11
CA MET A 74 -8.42 -5.37 5.89
C MET A 74 -9.16 -6.70 6.10
N GLY A 75 -8.57 -7.63 6.85
CA GLY A 75 -9.27 -8.79 7.40
C GLY A 75 -9.80 -9.83 6.40
N ARG A 76 -9.45 -9.74 5.10
CA ARG A 76 -9.78 -10.80 4.14
C ARG A 76 -8.93 -12.04 4.43
N PRO A 77 -9.34 -13.26 4.05
CA PRO A 77 -8.56 -14.48 4.32
C PRO A 77 -7.09 -14.38 3.88
N ARG A 78 -6.84 -13.87 2.67
CA ARG A 78 -5.47 -13.65 2.16
C ARG A 78 -4.68 -12.60 2.94
N ASP A 79 -5.36 -11.57 3.46
CA ASP A 79 -4.72 -10.50 4.22
C ASP A 79 -4.32 -11.02 5.60
N LEU A 80 -5.13 -11.89 6.23
CA LEU A 80 -4.80 -12.56 7.49
C LEU A 80 -3.63 -13.56 7.34
N HIS A 81 -3.53 -14.27 6.21
CA HIS A 81 -2.33 -15.09 5.94
C HIS A 81 -1.08 -14.22 5.83
N ALA A 82 -1.15 -13.10 5.10
CA ALA A 82 -0.04 -12.17 4.98
C ALA A 82 0.38 -11.57 6.35
N VAL A 83 -0.57 -11.35 7.27
CA VAL A 83 -0.24 -10.92 8.65
C VAL A 83 0.68 -11.91 9.35
N LEU A 84 0.40 -13.22 9.24
CA LEU A 84 1.23 -14.25 9.87
C LEU A 84 2.65 -14.26 9.30
N GLU A 85 2.78 -14.15 7.97
CA GLU A 85 4.07 -14.09 7.28
C GLU A 85 4.87 -12.84 7.69
N LEU A 86 4.23 -11.68 7.72
CA LEU A 86 4.87 -10.42 8.09
C LEU A 86 5.30 -10.39 9.57
N GLU A 87 4.52 -10.97 10.48
CA GLU A 87 4.91 -11.12 11.88
C GLU A 87 6.17 -11.98 12.02
N ALA A 88 6.26 -13.10 11.29
CA ALA A 88 7.45 -13.95 11.29
C ALA A 88 8.68 -13.21 10.76
N ILE A 89 8.55 -12.45 9.67
CA ILE A 89 9.64 -11.62 9.11
C ILE A 89 10.10 -10.58 10.13
N ARG A 90 9.18 -9.86 10.76
CA ARG A 90 9.50 -8.85 11.78
C ARG A 90 10.27 -9.47 12.95
N ASP A 91 9.82 -10.63 13.42
CA ASP A 91 10.45 -11.30 14.55
C ASP A 91 11.86 -11.81 14.19
N GLN A 92 12.11 -12.18 12.92
CA GLN A 92 13.45 -12.46 12.41
C GLN A 92 14.33 -11.20 12.38
N GLN A 93 13.83 -10.09 11.84
CA GLN A 93 14.57 -8.82 11.78
C GLN A 93 15.01 -8.34 13.17
N ARG A 94 14.13 -8.47 14.18
CA ARG A 94 14.46 -8.10 15.57
C ARG A 94 15.57 -8.95 16.17
N LYS A 95 15.65 -10.24 15.82
CA LYS A 95 16.73 -11.14 16.28
C LYS A 95 18.07 -10.84 15.61
N SER A 96 18.04 -10.42 14.34
CA SER A 96 19.25 -10.07 13.59
C SER A 96 19.85 -8.72 14.00
N ASN A 97 19.06 -7.84 14.61
CA ASN A 97 19.48 -6.52 15.08
C ASN A 97 19.88 -6.49 16.57
N SER A 98 19.91 -7.65 17.25
CA SER A 98 20.24 -7.80 18.67
C SER A 98 21.53 -8.59 18.87
#